data_AF-A0A7S0NQJ0-F1
#
_entry.id   AF-A0A7S0NQJ0-F1
#
_cell.length_a   1.000
_cell.length_b   1.000
_cell.length_c   1.000
_cell.angle_alpha   90.00
_cell.angle_beta   90.00
_cell.angle_gamma   90.00
#
_symmetry.space_group_name_H-M   'P 1'
#
loop_
_entity.id
_entity.type
_entity.pdbx_description
1 polymer ?
#
loop_
_entity_poly.entity_id
_entity_poly.type
_entity_poly.pdbx_seq_one_letter_code
_entity_poly.pdbx_strand_id
1 'polypeptide(L)'
;EGRSPAAGRAPASAVDANNGVAEKPAAARGEDAIKRPAPPSLRVAQEYANSRLLRQQQDDPNPGELYPLHTPLKDFDRFGTDISQYMHFTFWTSRLFLFLFFLNLANVVINVEGGRLREQDVNWMLALITCHMLGNADVDGVLSQGAHSYAVVEFISVGVMVVYLFIMRDAMDGIRTRIRESNLTTLTSSNFTVQAHNIPSGWTSDNVRHFFEHYGEVVHVG
;
A
#
# COMPACT_ATOMS: atom_id res chain seq x y z
N GLU A 1 39.32 29.04 -0.53
CA GLU A 1 40.49 29.24 -1.40
C GLU A 1 40.55 28.12 -2.44
N GLY A 2 40.94 28.42 -3.68
CA GLY A 2 41.10 27.46 -4.80
C GLY A 2 39.89 27.40 -5.75
N ARG A 3 39.55 28.47 -6.49
CA ARG A 3 40.02 28.81 -7.85
C ARG A 3 39.98 27.65 -8.87
N SER A 4 39.04 27.81 -9.82
CA SER A 4 38.94 27.18 -11.14
C SER A 4 40.21 27.37 -11.98
N PRO A 5 40.38 26.64 -13.11
CA PRO A 5 40.00 27.29 -14.36
C PRO A 5 39.29 26.39 -15.38
N ALA A 6 38.43 27.05 -16.14
CA ALA A 6 37.89 26.66 -17.43
C ALA A 6 38.93 26.86 -18.56
N ALA A 7 38.89 25.99 -19.57
CA ALA A 7 39.27 26.23 -20.97
C ALA A 7 38.96 24.92 -21.74
N GLY A 8 38.50 24.90 -22.99
CA GLY A 8 38.51 25.95 -23.99
C GLY A 8 37.52 25.69 -25.12
N ARG A 9 37.23 26.79 -25.81
CA ARG A 9 36.35 26.94 -26.96
C ARG A 9 37.24 27.27 -28.15
N ALA A 10 37.07 26.58 -29.28
CA ALA A 10 37.46 27.02 -30.62
C ALA A 10 37.03 25.95 -31.66
N PRO A 11 36.93 26.28 -32.97
CA PRO A 11 36.35 27.47 -33.57
C PRO A 11 35.32 27.09 -34.67
N ALA A 12 34.64 28.12 -35.18
CA ALA A 12 33.82 28.04 -36.38
C ALA A 12 34.68 27.82 -37.64
N SER A 13 34.17 27.00 -38.57
CA SER A 13 34.57 27.01 -39.98
C SER A 13 33.32 27.23 -40.83
N ALA A 14 33.27 28.38 -41.49
CA ALA A 14 32.47 28.62 -42.69
C ALA A 14 33.24 28.09 -43.92
N VAL A 15 32.66 28.25 -45.12
CA VAL A 15 33.15 27.86 -46.48
C VAL A 15 32.65 26.45 -46.86
N ASP A 16 31.88 26.16 -47.93
CA ASP A 16 31.45 26.82 -49.17
C ASP A 16 30.09 26.21 -49.61
N ALA A 17 29.09 26.99 -50.03
CA ALA A 17 28.76 27.31 -51.43
C ALA A 17 28.61 26.09 -52.39
N ASN A 18 27.33 25.79 -52.67
CA ASN A 18 26.77 25.57 -54.01
C ASN A 18 27.09 24.23 -54.73
N ASN A 19 26.08 23.36 -54.79
CA ASN A 19 25.75 22.66 -56.04
C ASN A 19 24.26 22.30 -56.03
N GLY A 20 23.49 23.07 -56.77
CA GLY A 20 22.09 22.80 -57.05
C GLY A 20 21.96 21.53 -57.90
N VAL A 21 21.21 20.56 -57.37
CA VAL A 21 20.48 19.60 -58.17
C VAL A 21 19.02 19.82 -57.81
N ALA A 22 18.24 20.29 -58.79
CA ALA A 22 16.82 20.49 -58.68
C ALA A 22 16.16 19.13 -58.47
N GLU A 23 15.90 18.78 -57.20
CA GLU A 23 15.12 17.61 -56.85
C GLU A 23 13.64 17.92 -57.11
N LYS A 24 13.11 17.24 -58.12
CA LYS A 24 11.71 17.16 -58.52
C LYS A 24 10.82 17.01 -57.26
N PRO A 25 9.78 17.83 -57.04
CA PRO A 25 8.92 17.67 -55.87
C PRO A 25 8.24 16.30 -55.97
N ALA A 26 8.65 15.41 -55.06
CA ALA A 26 7.97 14.14 -54.85
C ALA A 26 6.53 14.47 -54.45
N ALA A 27 5.59 14.01 -55.27
CA ALA A 27 4.18 14.11 -55.03
C ALA A 27 3.86 13.69 -53.59
N ALA A 28 3.14 14.55 -52.89
CA ALA A 28 2.61 14.32 -51.56
C ALA A 28 1.96 12.93 -51.49
N ARG A 29 2.66 11.97 -50.88
CA ARG A 29 2.01 10.79 -50.31
C ARG A 29 1.26 11.32 -49.11
N GLY A 30 -0.07 11.12 -49.11
CA GLY A 30 -0.94 11.48 -48.02
C GLY A 30 -0.39 10.92 -46.72
N GLU A 31 0.23 11.79 -45.92
CA GLU A 31 0.28 11.62 -44.49
C GLU A 31 -1.18 11.73 -44.04
N ASP A 32 -1.85 10.59 -43.87
CA ASP A 32 -2.94 10.49 -42.93
C ASP A 32 -2.35 10.87 -41.57
N ALA A 33 -2.34 12.17 -41.30
CA ALA A 33 -1.89 12.76 -40.05
C ALA A 33 -2.74 12.11 -38.97
N ILE A 34 -2.19 11.07 -38.33
CA ILE A 34 -2.75 10.40 -37.18
C ILE A 34 -3.06 11.51 -36.18
N LYS A 35 -4.34 11.87 -36.11
CA LYS A 35 -4.83 13.03 -35.39
C LYS A 35 -4.57 12.71 -33.92
N ARG A 36 -3.43 13.19 -33.40
CA ARG A 36 -3.07 12.95 -31.99
C ARG A 36 -4.26 13.43 -31.16
N PRO A 37 -4.78 12.58 -30.25
CA PRO A 37 -5.87 13.00 -29.39
C PRO A 37 -5.46 14.27 -28.66
N ALA A 38 -6.39 15.23 -28.57
CA ALA A 38 -6.14 16.50 -27.91
C ALA A 38 -5.61 16.23 -26.49
N PRO A 39 -4.60 17.00 -26.01
CA PRO A 39 -4.09 16.81 -24.67
C PRO A 39 -5.22 16.97 -23.64
N PRO A 40 -5.30 16.09 -22.62
CA PRO A 40 -6.38 16.12 -21.65
C PRO A 40 -6.38 17.47 -20.93
N SER A 41 -7.53 18.14 -20.90
CA SER A 41 -7.60 19.47 -20.29
C SER A 41 -7.41 19.36 -18.77
N LEU A 42 -6.44 20.10 -18.22
CA LEU A 42 -6.16 20.13 -16.78
C LEU A 42 -7.38 20.54 -15.96
N ARG A 43 -8.23 21.43 -16.50
CA ARG A 43 -9.46 21.87 -15.84
C ARG A 43 -10.46 20.73 -15.68
N VAL A 44 -10.73 19.97 -16.75
CA VAL A 44 -11.63 18.80 -16.66
C VAL A 44 -11.01 17.73 -15.76
N ALA A 45 -9.69 17.53 -15.80
CA ALA A 45 -9.01 16.62 -14.87
C ALA A 45 -9.15 17.07 -13.41
N GLN A 46 -9.06 18.38 -13.11
CA GLN A 46 -9.26 18.93 -11.77
C GLN A 46 -10.73 18.86 -11.32
N GLU A 47 -11.69 19.20 -12.19
CA GLU A 47 -13.12 19.06 -11.89
C GLU A 47 -13.49 17.58 -11.66
N TYR A 48 -12.94 16.68 -12.47
CA TYR A 48 -13.09 15.24 -12.30
C TYR A 48 -12.44 14.75 -10.99
N ALA A 49 -11.22 15.19 -10.69
CA ALA A 49 -10.55 14.86 -9.43
C ALA A 49 -11.36 15.36 -8.22
N ASN A 50 -11.80 16.62 -8.24
CA ASN A 50 -12.55 17.25 -7.15
C ASN A 50 -13.95 16.62 -6.94
N SER A 51 -14.58 16.10 -7.99
CA SER A 51 -15.84 15.35 -7.90
C SER A 51 -15.64 13.90 -7.46
N ARG A 52 -14.41 13.38 -7.55
CA ARG A 52 -14.03 12.03 -7.11
C ARG A 52 -13.34 12.01 -5.74
N LEU A 53 -12.92 13.16 -5.22
CA LEU A 53 -12.43 13.27 -3.84
C LEU A 53 -13.56 12.88 -2.89
N LEU A 54 -13.31 11.81 -2.14
CA LEU A 54 -14.26 11.24 -1.20
C LEU A 54 -14.41 12.16 -0.01
N ARG A 55 -15.54 12.87 0.03
CA ARG A 55 -15.94 13.68 1.17
C ARG A 55 -16.63 12.80 2.20
N GLN A 56 -16.50 13.22 3.47
CA GLN A 56 -17.05 12.55 4.64
C GLN A 56 -18.54 12.23 4.48
N GLN A 57 -19.32 13.18 3.93
CA GLN A 57 -20.64 12.99 3.37
C GLN A 57 -20.82 13.84 2.09
N GLN A 58 -21.67 13.38 1.18
CA GLN A 58 -21.97 14.06 -0.08
C GLN A 58 -22.68 15.42 0.12
N ASP A 59 -23.25 15.62 1.32
CA ASP A 59 -23.99 16.83 1.75
C ASP A 59 -23.29 17.60 2.90
N ASP A 60 -22.02 17.30 3.20
CA ASP A 60 -21.34 17.91 4.33
C ASP A 60 -20.94 19.38 4.02
N PRO A 61 -21.40 20.38 4.79
CA PRO A 61 -21.12 21.80 4.52
C PRO A 61 -19.63 22.16 4.60
N ASN A 62 -18.80 21.34 5.27
CA ASN A 62 -17.36 21.57 5.42
C ASN A 62 -16.54 20.41 4.84
N PRO A 63 -16.13 20.46 3.56
CA PRO A 63 -15.21 19.49 3.00
C PRO A 63 -13.84 19.59 3.68
N GLY A 64 -13.47 18.59 4.49
CA GLY A 64 -12.14 18.51 5.10
C GLY A 64 -12.08 18.06 6.57
N GLU A 65 -13.21 17.73 7.19
CA GLU A 65 -13.19 17.15 8.54
C GLU A 65 -12.61 15.72 8.53
N LEU A 66 -12.03 15.32 9.67
CA LEU A 66 -11.50 13.98 9.86
C LEU A 66 -12.67 13.01 10.07
N TYR A 67 -12.58 11.81 9.47
CA TYR A 67 -13.54 10.75 9.74
C TYR A 67 -13.57 10.44 11.24
N PRO A 68 -14.75 10.42 11.88
CA PRO A 68 -14.84 10.14 13.30
C PRO A 68 -14.41 8.71 13.60
N LEU A 69 -13.90 8.47 14.82
CA LEU A 69 -13.47 7.14 15.24
C LEU A 69 -14.57 6.07 15.18
N HIS A 70 -15.85 6.47 15.15
CA HIS A 70 -17.00 5.58 15.04
C HIS A 70 -17.46 5.33 13.59
N THR A 71 -16.68 5.74 12.59
CA THR A 71 -17.01 5.50 11.18
C THR A 71 -17.16 3.99 10.92
N PRO A 72 -18.29 3.56 10.33
CA PRO A 72 -18.49 2.18 9.90
C PRO A 72 -17.38 1.70 8.96
N LEU A 73 -16.90 0.47 9.17
CA LEU A 73 -15.86 -0.16 8.34
C LEU A 73 -16.15 -0.15 6.84
N LYS A 74 -17.44 -0.26 6.46
CA LYS A 74 -17.88 -0.27 5.06
C LYS A 74 -17.67 1.07 4.37
N ASP A 75 -17.66 2.19 5.10
CA ASP A 75 -17.47 3.50 4.50
C ASP A 75 -16.03 3.70 4.01
N PHE A 76 -15.08 2.91 4.54
CA PHE A 76 -13.70 2.91 4.07
C PHE A 76 -13.51 2.24 2.71
N ASP A 77 -14.48 1.45 2.23
CA ASP A 77 -14.45 0.86 0.87
C ASP A 77 -14.34 1.93 -0.22
N ARG A 78 -14.84 3.13 0.09
CA ARG A 78 -14.76 4.28 -0.79
C ARG A 78 -13.32 4.65 -1.11
N PHE A 79 -12.42 4.60 -0.13
CA PHE A 79 -11.01 4.99 -0.26
C PHE A 79 -10.16 4.02 -1.07
N GLY A 80 -10.76 2.96 -1.60
CA GLY A 80 -10.08 1.93 -2.34
C GLY A 80 -9.72 0.73 -1.48
N THR A 81 -9.22 -0.31 -2.16
CA THR A 81 -8.99 -1.62 -1.56
C THR A 81 -8.00 -1.57 -0.42
N ASP A 82 -6.88 -0.88 -0.59
CA ASP A 82 -5.78 -0.91 0.38
C ASP A 82 -6.17 -0.28 1.72
N ILE A 83 -6.82 0.89 1.69
CA ILE A 83 -7.27 1.59 2.90
C ILE A 83 -8.37 0.78 3.59
N SER A 84 -9.33 0.24 2.85
CA SER A 84 -10.39 -0.60 3.44
C SER A 84 -9.83 -1.86 4.09
N GLN A 85 -8.92 -2.57 3.39
CA GLN A 85 -8.25 -3.76 3.93
C GLN A 85 -7.48 -3.44 5.21
N TYR A 86 -6.72 -2.35 5.22
CA TYR A 86 -5.97 -1.92 6.40
C TYR A 86 -6.88 -1.62 7.60
N MET A 87 -7.99 -0.93 7.40
CA MET A 87 -8.92 -0.60 8.49
C MET A 87 -9.61 -1.86 9.03
N HIS A 88 -10.03 -2.76 8.15
CA HIS A 88 -10.57 -4.06 8.57
C HIS A 88 -9.53 -4.89 9.31
N PHE A 89 -8.28 -4.93 8.82
CA PHE A 89 -7.18 -5.61 9.49
C PHE A 89 -6.95 -5.07 10.90
N THR A 90 -6.83 -3.76 11.05
CA THR A 90 -6.61 -3.11 12.35
C THR A 90 -7.74 -3.41 13.34
N PHE A 91 -8.99 -3.35 12.87
CA PHE A 91 -10.16 -3.62 13.69
C PHE A 91 -10.24 -5.09 14.17
N TRP A 92 -9.97 -6.04 13.28
CA TRP A 92 -10.00 -7.47 13.66
C TRP A 92 -8.79 -7.84 14.51
N THR A 93 -7.63 -7.26 14.23
CA THR A 93 -6.40 -7.46 15.03
C THR A 93 -6.58 -6.97 16.46
N SER A 94 -7.19 -5.79 16.66
CA SER A 94 -7.41 -5.27 18.02
C SER A 94 -8.35 -6.17 18.84
N ARG A 95 -9.38 -6.74 18.20
CA ARG A 95 -10.26 -7.74 18.83
C ARG A 95 -9.55 -9.04 19.15
N LEU A 96 -8.68 -9.52 18.26
CA LEU A 96 -7.83 -10.68 18.52
C LEU A 96 -6.94 -10.42 19.75
N PHE A 97 -6.26 -9.28 19.81
CA PHE A 97 -5.40 -8.96 20.95
C PHE A 97 -6.18 -8.80 22.24
N LEU A 98 -7.37 -8.22 22.20
CA LEU A 98 -8.24 -8.16 23.38
C LEU A 98 -8.64 -9.57 23.85
N PHE A 99 -8.98 -10.46 22.92
CA PHE A 99 -9.29 -11.86 23.24
C PHE A 99 -8.08 -12.61 23.81
N LEU A 100 -6.91 -12.50 23.17
CA LEU A 100 -5.67 -13.11 23.65
C LEU A 100 -5.25 -12.54 25.01
N PHE A 101 -5.48 -11.24 25.26
CA PHE A 101 -5.26 -10.62 26.56
C PHE A 101 -6.11 -11.28 27.63
N PHE A 102 -7.41 -11.47 27.42
CA PHE A 102 -8.27 -12.16 28.39
C PHE A 102 -7.88 -13.62 28.59
N LEU A 103 -7.47 -14.31 27.52
CA LEU A 103 -6.99 -15.68 27.60
C LEU A 103 -5.70 -15.80 28.43
N ASN A 104 -4.81 -14.80 28.33
CA ASN A 104 -3.57 -14.72 29.10
C ASN A 104 -3.74 -14.04 30.47
N LEU A 105 -4.91 -13.46 30.77
CA LEU A 105 -5.16 -12.77 32.04
C LEU A 105 -5.04 -13.74 33.23
N ALA A 106 -5.47 -14.99 33.05
CA ALA A 106 -5.33 -16.04 34.06
C ALA A 106 -3.86 -16.28 34.44
N ASN A 107 -2.95 -16.25 33.45
CA ASN A 107 -1.51 -16.41 33.69
C ASN A 107 -0.94 -15.24 34.50
N VAL A 108 -1.41 -14.01 34.23
CA VAL A 108 -1.03 -12.83 35.01
C VAL A 108 -1.53 -12.93 36.45
N VAL A 109 -2.78 -13.38 36.67
CA VAL A 109 -3.34 -13.57 38.01
C VAL A 109 -2.55 -14.63 38.78
N ILE A 110 -2.25 -15.77 38.16
CA ILE A 110 -1.43 -16.83 38.77
C ILE A 110 -0.03 -16.29 39.11
N ASN A 111 0.59 -15.49 38.24
CA ASN A 111 1.89 -14.88 38.54
C ASN A 111 1.83 -13.86 39.68
N VAL A 112 0.70 -13.16 39.86
CA VAL A 112 0.49 -12.22 40.98
C VAL A 112 0.28 -12.96 42.31
N GLU A 113 -0.50 -14.04 42.29
CA GLU A 113 -0.86 -14.82 43.49
C GLU A 113 0.25 -15.79 43.90
N GLY A 114 0.94 -16.39 42.93
CA GLY A 114 1.78 -17.57 43.09
C GLY A 114 3.20 -17.33 43.58
N GLY A 115 3.57 -16.09 43.92
CA GLY A 115 4.95 -15.86 44.34
C GLY A 115 5.17 -14.84 45.42
N ARG A 116 6.38 -14.97 45.97
CA ARG A 116 6.94 -14.22 47.09
C ARG A 116 7.20 -12.75 46.75
N LEU A 117 6.59 -12.20 45.70
CA LEU A 117 6.61 -10.79 45.33
C LEU A 117 6.19 -9.88 46.50
N ARG A 118 5.22 -10.32 47.31
CA ARG A 118 4.83 -9.62 48.55
C ARG A 118 5.88 -9.69 49.65
N GLU A 119 6.76 -10.69 49.62
CA GLU A 119 7.83 -10.91 50.61
C GLU A 119 9.16 -10.27 50.18
N GLN A 120 9.33 -9.97 48.89
CA GLN A 120 10.60 -9.52 48.30
C GLN A 120 10.84 -8.00 48.34
N ASP A 121 9.96 -7.22 48.98
CA ASP A 121 10.06 -5.76 49.15
C ASP A 121 10.50 -5.02 47.86
N VAL A 122 9.99 -5.50 46.73
CA VAL A 122 10.39 -5.04 45.40
C VAL A 122 9.57 -3.85 44.95
N ASN A 123 10.24 -2.91 44.28
CA ASN A 123 9.60 -1.75 43.66
C ASN A 123 8.44 -2.19 42.75
N TRP A 124 7.30 -1.50 42.83
CA TRP A 124 6.08 -1.79 42.07
C TRP A 124 6.30 -1.94 40.56
N MET A 125 7.24 -1.19 39.97
CA MET A 125 7.56 -1.30 38.54
C MET A 125 8.25 -2.63 38.22
N LEU A 126 9.15 -3.07 39.10
CA LEU A 126 9.79 -4.38 38.99
C LEU A 126 8.78 -5.49 39.26
N ALA A 127 7.87 -5.32 40.24
CA ALA A 127 6.78 -6.26 40.49
C ALA A 127 5.88 -6.44 39.27
N LEU A 128 5.53 -5.37 38.56
CA LEU A 128 4.76 -5.47 37.30
C LEU A 128 5.52 -6.26 36.24
N ILE A 129 6.81 -5.98 36.03
CA ILE A 129 7.64 -6.71 35.06
C ILE A 129 7.73 -8.20 35.45
N THR A 130 7.95 -8.49 36.73
CA THR A 130 8.06 -9.87 37.24
C THR A 130 6.71 -10.60 37.15
N CYS A 131 5.57 -9.94 37.33
CA CYS A 131 4.25 -10.54 37.11
C CYS A 131 3.98 -10.88 35.62
N HIS A 132 4.57 -10.12 34.70
CA HIS A 132 4.42 -10.37 33.25
C HIS A 132 5.41 -11.40 32.72
N MET A 133 6.49 -11.69 33.45
CA MET A 133 7.50 -12.68 33.10
C MET A 133 7.27 -13.97 33.91
N LEU A 134 7.72 -15.13 33.43
CA LEU A 134 7.58 -16.43 34.13
C LEU A 134 8.31 -16.51 35.51
N GLY A 135 8.84 -15.41 36.02
CA GLY A 135 9.81 -15.40 37.12
C GLY A 135 9.25 -15.55 38.53
N ASN A 136 7.94 -15.47 38.74
CA ASN A 136 7.37 -15.45 40.09
C ASN A 136 6.63 -16.73 40.52
N ALA A 137 6.46 -17.71 39.64
CA ALA A 137 5.68 -18.89 40.00
C ALA A 137 6.61 -19.93 40.66
N ASP A 138 6.31 -20.31 41.91
CA ASP A 138 7.16 -21.18 42.73
C ASP A 138 7.38 -22.55 42.07
N VAL A 139 8.60 -23.08 42.05
CA VAL A 139 8.98 -24.25 41.21
C VAL A 139 8.16 -25.51 41.59
N ASP A 140 7.78 -25.64 42.86
CA ASP A 140 6.95 -26.72 43.38
C ASP A 140 5.43 -26.46 43.19
N GLY A 141 5.03 -25.20 43.05
CA GLY A 141 3.65 -24.75 42.84
C GLY A 141 3.26 -24.68 41.36
N VAL A 142 4.22 -24.40 40.47
CA VAL A 142 4.01 -24.30 39.03
C VAL A 142 3.47 -25.62 38.52
N LEU A 143 4.19 -26.73 38.65
CA LEU A 143 3.71 -28.03 38.14
C LEU A 143 2.51 -28.60 38.91
N SER A 144 2.30 -28.22 40.17
CA SER A 144 1.19 -28.74 40.99
C SER A 144 -0.10 -27.91 40.93
N GLN A 145 -0.04 -26.63 40.53
CA GLN A 145 -1.20 -25.72 40.49
C GLN A 145 -1.45 -25.03 39.14
N GLY A 146 -0.52 -25.02 38.16
CA GLY A 146 -0.75 -24.26 36.92
C GLY A 146 0.21 -24.43 35.72
N ALA A 147 1.27 -25.23 35.74
CA ALA A 147 2.26 -25.31 34.65
C ALA A 147 1.66 -25.84 33.36
N HIS A 148 0.72 -26.78 33.49
CA HIS A 148 -0.07 -27.25 32.37
C HIS A 148 -0.97 -26.16 31.78
N SER A 149 -1.40 -25.16 32.57
CA SER A 149 -2.21 -24.06 32.04
C SER A 149 -1.41 -23.16 31.10
N TYR A 150 -0.12 -22.88 31.38
CA TYR A 150 0.70 -22.05 30.49
C TYR A 150 0.93 -22.69 29.12
N ALA A 151 1.40 -23.93 29.08
CA ALA A 151 1.63 -24.63 27.82
C ALA A 151 0.33 -24.83 27.01
N VAL A 152 -0.78 -25.09 27.68
CA VAL A 152 -2.10 -25.20 27.04
C VAL A 152 -2.58 -23.84 26.52
N VAL A 153 -2.42 -22.77 27.29
CA VAL A 153 -2.76 -21.40 26.89
C VAL A 153 -1.92 -20.96 25.69
N GLU A 154 -0.63 -21.26 25.68
CA GLU A 154 0.25 -20.97 24.54
C GLU A 154 -0.19 -21.74 23.30
N PHE A 155 -0.45 -23.05 23.44
CA PHE A 155 -0.92 -23.88 22.32
C PHE A 155 -2.24 -23.36 21.75
N ILE A 156 -3.20 -23.00 22.61
CA ILE A 156 -4.47 -22.40 22.21
C ILE A 156 -4.25 -21.04 21.56
N SER A 157 -3.38 -20.19 22.12
CA SER A 157 -3.07 -18.86 21.57
C SER A 157 -2.51 -18.95 20.16
N VAL A 158 -1.55 -19.85 19.94
CA VAL A 158 -0.99 -20.11 18.60
C VAL A 158 -2.07 -20.65 17.66
N GLY A 159 -2.88 -21.61 18.12
CA GLY A 159 -3.98 -22.16 17.33
C GLY A 159 -4.98 -21.07 16.89
N VAL A 160 -5.36 -20.18 17.82
CA VAL A 160 -6.24 -19.04 17.55
C VAL A 160 -5.59 -18.08 16.56
N MET A 161 -4.30 -17.79 16.68
CA MET A 161 -3.58 -16.94 15.73
C MET A 161 -3.54 -17.54 14.32
N VAL A 162 -3.30 -18.85 14.20
CA VAL A 162 -3.31 -19.54 12.89
C VAL A 162 -4.70 -19.49 12.25
N VAL A 163 -5.75 -19.81 13.01
CA VAL A 163 -7.14 -19.73 12.53
C VAL A 163 -7.50 -18.30 12.13
N TYR A 164 -7.08 -17.31 12.92
CA TYR A 164 -7.26 -15.90 12.61
C TYR A 164 -6.62 -15.51 11.27
N LEU A 165 -5.41 -15.99 10.96
CA LEU A 165 -4.76 -15.69 9.68
C LEU A 165 -5.57 -16.20 8.48
N PHE A 166 -6.19 -17.39 8.58
CA PHE A 166 -7.07 -17.90 7.53
C PHE A 166 -8.34 -17.05 7.38
N ILE A 167 -9.00 -16.74 8.49
CA ILE A 167 -10.19 -15.86 8.48
C ILE A 167 -9.86 -14.50 7.86
N MET A 168 -8.72 -13.92 8.22
CA MET A 168 -8.29 -12.64 7.71
C MET A 168 -7.97 -12.68 6.23
N ARG A 169 -7.30 -13.73 5.76
CA ARG A 169 -7.04 -13.93 4.32
C ARG A 169 -8.35 -13.92 3.53
N ASP A 170 -9.32 -14.73 3.94
CA ASP A 170 -10.61 -14.83 3.26
C ASP A 170 -11.37 -13.49 3.31
N ALA A 171 -11.31 -12.78 4.45
CA ALA A 171 -11.91 -11.46 4.58
C ALA A 171 -11.26 -10.42 3.65
N MET A 172 -9.91 -10.42 3.52
CA MET A 172 -9.19 -9.50 2.63
C MET A 172 -9.51 -9.76 1.16
N ASP A 173 -9.58 -11.03 0.76
CA ASP A 173 -9.98 -11.42 -0.60
C ASP A 173 -11.43 -11.03 -0.88
N GLY A 174 -12.33 -11.22 0.09
CA GLY A 174 -13.72 -10.77 0.00
C GLY A 174 -13.87 -9.26 -0.16
N ILE A 175 -13.08 -8.46 0.57
CA ILE A 175 -13.05 -6.99 0.43
C ILE A 175 -12.54 -6.59 -0.96
N ARG A 176 -11.45 -7.22 -1.42
CA ARG A 176 -10.87 -6.95 -2.73
C ARG A 176 -11.88 -7.19 -3.85
N THR A 177 -12.54 -8.35 -3.83
CA THR A 177 -13.55 -8.72 -4.83
C THR A 177 -14.73 -7.75 -4.76
N ARG A 178 -15.26 -7.47 -3.56
CA ARG A 178 -16.37 -6.54 -3.35
C ARG A 178 -16.07 -5.15 -3.92
N ILE A 179 -14.90 -4.59 -3.63
CA ILE A 179 -14.53 -3.24 -4.12
C ILE A 179 -14.32 -3.27 -5.63
N ARG A 180 -13.62 -4.28 -6.16
CA ARG A 180 -13.35 -4.40 -7.60
C ARG A 180 -14.62 -4.57 -8.44
N GLU A 181 -15.60 -5.32 -7.92
CA GLU A 181 -16.88 -5.55 -8.58
C GLU A 181 -17.90 -4.44 -8.31
N SER A 182 -17.67 -3.63 -7.28
CA SER A 182 -18.52 -2.46 -7.04
C SER A 182 -18.27 -1.40 -8.11
N ASN A 183 -19.33 -0.72 -8.54
CA ASN A 183 -19.26 0.45 -9.41
C ASN A 183 -18.46 1.63 -8.80
N LEU A 184 -17.85 1.45 -7.63
CA LEU A 184 -16.97 2.41 -6.96
C LEU A 184 -15.55 2.40 -7.52
N THR A 185 -15.10 1.34 -8.22
CA THR A 185 -13.79 1.41 -8.88
C THR A 185 -13.82 2.46 -9.98
N THR A 186 -13.21 3.60 -9.67
CA THR A 186 -12.79 4.55 -10.68
C THR A 186 -11.76 3.85 -11.56
N LEU A 187 -12.07 3.70 -12.85
CA LEU A 187 -11.10 3.24 -13.83
C LEU A 187 -9.90 4.18 -13.77
N THR A 188 -8.76 3.67 -13.33
CA THR A 188 -7.50 4.41 -13.21
C THR A 188 -6.66 4.22 -14.46
N SER A 189 -5.70 5.12 -14.72
CA SER A 189 -4.76 4.95 -15.83
C SER A 189 -4.01 3.62 -15.75
N SER A 190 -3.70 3.11 -14.55
CA SER A 190 -3.06 1.80 -14.38
C SER A 190 -3.90 0.62 -14.87
N ASN A 191 -5.23 0.78 -15.02
CA ASN A 191 -6.05 -0.28 -15.63
C ASN A 191 -5.81 -0.43 -17.14
N PHE A 192 -5.23 0.58 -17.79
CA PHE A 192 -4.98 0.62 -19.23
C PHE A 192 -3.49 0.80 -19.58
N THR A 193 -2.62 0.87 -18.58
CA THR A 193 -1.19 1.08 -18.76
C THR A 193 -0.47 -0.18 -18.34
N VAL A 194 0.42 -0.68 -19.21
CA VAL A 194 1.27 -1.83 -18.92
C VAL A 194 2.71 -1.34 -18.87
N GLN A 195 3.45 -1.75 -17.84
CA GLN A 195 4.88 -1.50 -17.78
C GLN A 195 5.61 -2.65 -18.48
N ALA A 196 6.26 -2.34 -19.60
CA ALA A 196 7.12 -3.29 -20.31
C ALA A 196 8.56 -3.15 -19.80
N HIS A 197 9.17 -4.28 -19.44
CA HIS A 197 10.57 -4.36 -19.00
C HIS A 197 11.41 -5.10 -20.03
N ASN A 198 12.74 -4.94 -19.96
CA ASN A 198 13.73 -5.59 -20.84
C ASN A 198 13.58 -5.23 -22.32
N ILE A 199 13.27 -3.96 -22.62
CA ILE A 199 13.25 -3.47 -24.00
C ILE A 199 14.69 -3.44 -24.55
N PRO A 200 14.96 -3.97 -25.75
CA PRO A 200 16.30 -3.97 -26.33
C PRO A 200 16.92 -2.57 -26.38
N SER A 201 18.20 -2.48 -25.98
CA SER A 201 18.96 -1.23 -26.04
C SER A 201 19.06 -0.75 -27.48
N GLY A 202 18.41 0.37 -27.80
CA GLY A 202 18.35 0.94 -29.15
C GLY A 202 16.95 0.96 -29.78
N TRP A 203 15.95 0.35 -29.13
CA TRP A 203 14.57 0.52 -29.56
C TRP A 203 14.05 1.92 -29.21
N THR A 204 13.50 2.62 -30.21
CA THR A 204 12.75 3.86 -30.02
C THR A 204 11.30 3.55 -29.65
N SER A 205 10.55 4.55 -29.16
CA SER A 205 9.13 4.39 -28.82
C SER A 205 8.29 3.87 -30.00
N ASP A 206 8.66 4.20 -31.24
CA ASP A 206 7.99 3.69 -32.45
C ASP A 206 8.23 2.20 -32.67
N ASN A 207 9.46 1.72 -32.43
CA ASN A 207 9.79 0.29 -32.53
C ASN A 207 9.02 -0.52 -31.47
N VAL A 208 8.98 0.01 -30.24
CA VAL A 208 8.21 -0.58 -29.14
C VAL A 208 6.72 -0.63 -29.48
N ARG A 209 6.17 0.49 -29.97
CA ARG A 209 4.78 0.58 -30.38
C ARG A 209 4.46 -0.44 -31.48
N HIS A 210 5.23 -0.47 -32.55
CA HIS A 210 5.02 -1.39 -33.67
C HIS A 210 5.08 -2.86 -33.22
N PHE A 211 5.97 -3.20 -32.29
CA PHE A 211 6.04 -4.55 -31.72
C PHE A 211 4.75 -4.92 -30.96
N PHE A 212 4.26 -4.04 -30.10
CA PHE A 212 3.06 -4.30 -29.30
C PHE A 212 1.75 -4.19 -30.10
N GLU A 213 1.73 -3.39 -31.17
CA GLU A 213 0.58 -3.30 -32.09
C GLU A 213 0.24 -4.63 -32.76
N HIS A 214 1.19 -5.57 -32.82
CA HIS A 214 0.91 -6.93 -33.28
C HIS A 214 -0.04 -7.71 -32.35
N TYR A 215 -0.07 -7.36 -31.06
CA TYR A 215 -0.83 -8.08 -30.03
C TYR A 215 -2.12 -7.36 -29.60
N GLY A 216 -2.30 -6.09 -29.98
CA GLY A 216 -3.47 -5.30 -29.64
C GLY A 216 -3.32 -3.82 -29.98
N GLU A 217 -4.37 -3.04 -29.73
CA GLU A 217 -4.35 -1.60 -29.96
C GLU A 217 -3.48 -0.88 -28.92
N VAL A 218 -2.47 -0.15 -29.37
CA VAL A 218 -1.58 0.66 -28.53
C VAL A 218 -1.90 2.14 -28.73
N VAL A 219 -2.47 2.76 -27.70
CA VAL A 219 -2.84 4.19 -27.73
C VAL A 219 -1.61 5.09 -27.60
N HIS A 220 -0.68 4.73 -26.71
CA HIS A 220 0.51 5.54 -26.43
C HIS A 220 1.64 4.69 -25.84
N VAL A 221 2.89 5.04 -26.16
CA VAL A 221 4.12 4.52 -25.53
C VAL A 221 4.88 5.73 -24.97
N GLY A 222 5.08 5.73 -23.65
CA GLY A 222 5.80 6.78 -22.92
C GLY A 222 7.30 6.56 -22.84
#